data_AF-A0AAW2CJ08-F1
#
_entry.id   AF-A0AAW2CJ08-F1
#
_cell.length_a   1.000
_cell.length_b   1.000
_cell.length_c   1.000
_cell.angle_alpha   90.00
_cell.angle_beta   90.00
_cell.angle_gamma   90.00
#
_symmetry.space_group_name_H-M   'P 1'
#
loop_
_entity.id
_entity.type
_entity.pdbx_description
1 polymer ?
#
loop_
_entity_poly.entity_id
_entity_poly.type
_entity_poly.pdbx_seq_one_letter_code
_entity_poly.pdbx_strand_id
1 'polypeptide(L)'
;MDEVASSEGRSCFIIREFFANAIMEGDHINYCLRGRELSISRESIQDVLEIRPTTPHTSLQYNERREKLEPLMEILGGQLNKKALHTIPFTPEMRTLAYIMIFNLYPIKNLMNLLALRTIFLYDLFTHMEIDFCSHIYHIFIKCITKRNSRLTLPFPSIVMSLILRARVKNPSGLQVMQREDSKWTSSA
;
A
#
# COMPACT_ATOMS: atom_id res chain seq x y z
N MET A 1 25.05 21.83 7.66
CA MET A 1 24.42 20.59 8.16
C MET A 1 22.92 20.62 7.84
N ASP A 2 22.56 21.14 6.66
CA ASP A 2 21.19 21.61 6.34
C ASP A 2 20.57 20.89 5.13
N GLU A 3 21.28 19.93 4.54
CA GLU A 3 20.85 19.24 3.32
C GLU A 3 19.82 18.12 3.57
N VAL A 4 19.75 17.61 4.81
CA VAL A 4 18.91 16.46 5.16
C VAL A 4 17.44 16.88 5.36
N ALA A 5 17.17 18.06 5.91
CA ALA A 5 15.80 18.55 6.12
C ALA A 5 15.09 18.94 4.81
N SER A 6 15.83 19.30 3.76
CA SER A 6 15.27 19.68 2.46
C SER A 6 14.79 18.49 1.61
N SER A 7 15.31 17.28 1.84
CA SER A 7 14.97 16.10 1.02
C SER A 7 13.65 15.46 1.47
N GLU A 8 13.38 15.47 2.77
CA GLU A 8 12.22 14.84 3.39
C GLU A 8 10.90 15.56 3.01
N GLY A 9 10.94 16.88 2.91
CA GLY A 9 9.82 17.68 2.41
C GLY A 9 9.49 17.42 0.93
N ARG A 10 10.51 17.17 0.09
CA ARG A 10 10.34 16.97 -1.37
C ARG A 10 9.77 15.59 -1.72
N SER A 11 10.19 14.56 -0.99
CA SER A 11 9.66 13.19 -1.15
C SER A 11 8.16 13.12 -0.86
N CYS A 12 7.66 13.92 0.10
CA CYS A 12 6.23 14.00 0.39
C CYS A 12 5.41 14.54 -0.80
N PHE A 13 5.94 15.51 -1.54
CA PHE A 13 5.23 16.11 -2.69
C PHE A 13 5.13 15.16 -3.88
N ILE A 14 6.21 14.45 -4.22
CA ILE A 14 6.19 13.52 -5.38
C ILE A 14 5.29 12.32 -5.12
N ILE A 15 5.25 11.81 -3.89
CA ILE A 15 4.36 10.71 -3.50
C ILE A 15 2.90 11.17 -3.53
N ARG A 16 2.61 12.40 -3.07
CA ARG A 16 1.27 13.00 -3.19
C ARG A 16 0.85 13.18 -4.64
N GLU A 17 1.75 13.66 -5.51
CA GLU A 17 1.50 13.81 -6.93
C GLU A 17 1.18 12.47 -7.60
N PHE A 18 1.95 11.43 -7.26
CA PHE A 18 1.71 10.07 -7.72
C PHE A 18 0.27 9.62 -7.42
N PHE A 19 -0.16 9.68 -6.16
CA PHE A 19 -1.51 9.23 -5.79
C PHE A 19 -2.62 10.16 -6.29
N ALA A 20 -2.33 11.45 -6.50
CA ALA A 20 -3.30 12.41 -7.04
C ALA A 20 -3.58 12.16 -8.54
N ASN A 21 -2.55 11.76 -9.30
CA ASN A 21 -2.63 11.59 -10.75
C ASN A 21 -2.75 10.13 -11.20
N ALA A 22 -2.66 9.18 -10.28
CA ALA A 22 -2.82 7.77 -10.58
C ALA A 22 -4.29 7.44 -10.90
N ILE A 23 -4.47 6.62 -11.92
CA ILE A 23 -5.75 6.07 -12.37
C ILE A 23 -5.59 4.58 -12.70
N MET A 24 -6.69 3.84 -12.62
CA MET A 24 -6.74 2.47 -13.09
C MET A 24 -7.10 2.44 -14.58
N GLU A 25 -6.31 1.74 -15.38
CA GLU A 25 -6.59 1.48 -16.78
C GLU A 25 -6.38 -0.02 -17.05
N GLY A 26 -7.48 -0.77 -17.16
CA GLY A 26 -7.42 -2.23 -17.20
C GLY A 26 -6.82 -2.82 -15.92
N ASP A 27 -5.75 -3.60 -16.08
CA ASP A 27 -4.99 -4.26 -15.00
C ASP A 27 -3.75 -3.47 -14.57
N HIS A 28 -3.53 -2.27 -15.11
CA HIS A 28 -2.39 -1.41 -14.81
C HIS A 28 -2.80 -0.14 -14.04
N ILE A 29 -1.87 0.38 -13.23
CA ILE A 29 -1.97 1.70 -12.62
C ILE A 29 -1.19 2.67 -13.50
N ASN A 30 -1.90 3.56 -14.19
CA ASN A 30 -1.28 4.64 -14.96
C ASN A 30 -1.25 5.91 -14.13
N TYR A 31 -0.16 6.66 -14.21
CA TYR A 31 0.00 7.88 -13.42
C TYR A 31 0.86 8.91 -14.18
N CYS A 32 0.59 10.18 -13.91
CA CYS A 32 1.37 11.28 -14.46
C CYS A 32 2.23 11.90 -13.35
N LEU A 33 3.55 11.93 -13.55
CA LEU A 33 4.47 12.69 -12.72
C LEU A 33 5.23 13.67 -13.60
N ARG A 34 5.17 14.96 -13.25
CA ARG A 34 5.91 16.02 -13.95
C ARG A 34 5.66 16.03 -15.47
N GLY A 35 4.42 15.79 -15.88
CA GLY A 35 4.02 15.75 -17.29
C GLY A 35 4.48 14.49 -18.05
N ARG A 36 5.01 13.47 -17.35
CA ARG A 36 5.35 12.18 -17.94
C ARG A 36 4.34 11.13 -17.51
N GLU A 37 3.78 10.44 -18.49
CA GLU A 37 2.93 9.28 -18.25
C GLU A 37 3.78 8.04 -18.00
N LEU A 38 3.42 7.31 -16.95
CA LEU A 38 4.11 6.14 -16.44
C LEU A 38 3.07 5.11 -16.00
N SER A 39 3.49 3.85 -15.91
CA SER A 39 2.63 2.77 -15.42
C SER A 39 3.33 1.97 -14.32
N ILE A 40 2.54 1.38 -13.43
CA ILE A 40 2.97 0.39 -12.44
C ILE A 40 2.17 -0.89 -12.70
N SER A 41 2.90 -1.99 -12.75
CA SER A 41 2.36 -3.34 -12.73
C SER A 41 2.79 -4.09 -11.45
N ARG A 42 2.29 -5.31 -11.26
CA ARG A 42 2.76 -6.17 -10.15
C ARG A 42 4.24 -6.54 -10.31
N GLU A 43 4.68 -6.74 -11.54
CA GLU A 43 6.07 -7.05 -11.91
C GLU A 43 6.98 -5.87 -11.56
N SER A 44 6.52 -4.63 -11.74
CA SER A 44 7.26 -3.44 -11.32
C SER A 44 7.53 -3.42 -9.81
N ILE A 45 6.59 -3.93 -8.99
CA ILE A 45 6.74 -4.05 -7.53
C ILE A 45 7.70 -5.20 -7.19
N GLN A 46 7.59 -6.35 -7.85
CA GLN A 46 8.51 -7.48 -7.68
C GLN A 46 9.95 -7.05 -7.92
N ASP A 47 10.17 -6.32 -9.00
CA ASP A 47 11.46 -5.75 -9.38
C ASP A 47 12.04 -4.80 -8.33
N VAL A 48 11.20 -3.96 -7.71
CA VAL A 48 11.61 -3.03 -6.65
C VAL A 48 11.93 -3.75 -5.35
N LEU A 49 11.17 -4.77 -5.01
CA LEU A 49 11.36 -5.53 -3.77
C LEU A 49 12.44 -6.61 -3.90
N GLU A 50 12.86 -6.93 -5.12
CA GLU A 50 13.75 -8.05 -5.44
C GLU A 50 13.21 -9.40 -4.94
N ILE A 51 11.88 -9.52 -4.86
CA ILE A 51 11.17 -10.72 -4.42
C ILE A 51 10.68 -11.46 -5.66
N ARG A 52 11.03 -12.74 -5.75
CA ARG A 52 10.42 -13.65 -6.73
C ARG A 52 9.27 -14.39 -6.03
N PRO A 53 8.06 -14.44 -6.62
CA PRO A 53 6.99 -15.26 -6.09
C PRO A 53 7.44 -16.71 -5.99
N THR A 54 7.24 -17.35 -4.83
CA THR A 54 7.55 -18.77 -4.65
C THR A 54 6.56 -19.64 -5.41
N THR A 55 5.31 -19.17 -5.55
CA THR A 55 4.29 -19.76 -6.43
C THR A 55 3.52 -18.68 -7.21
N PRO A 56 3.31 -18.81 -8.54
CA PRO A 56 2.72 -17.72 -9.32
C PRO A 56 1.19 -17.58 -9.20
N HIS A 57 0.47 -18.56 -8.60
CA HIS A 57 -0.98 -18.70 -8.83
C HIS A 57 -1.85 -19.20 -7.65
N THR A 58 -1.31 -19.39 -6.45
CA THR A 58 -2.05 -20.06 -5.36
C THR A 58 -2.48 -19.17 -4.20
N SER A 59 -1.96 -17.93 -4.13
CA SER A 59 -2.36 -16.98 -3.09
C SER A 59 -3.71 -16.35 -3.41
N LEU A 60 -4.77 -16.80 -2.75
CA LEU A 60 -6.09 -16.14 -2.78
C LEU A 60 -5.93 -14.68 -2.32
N GLN A 61 -6.50 -13.71 -3.05
CA GLN A 61 -6.36 -12.31 -2.65
C GLN A 61 -7.05 -12.07 -1.31
N TYR A 62 -6.43 -11.30 -0.41
CA TYR A 62 -6.98 -11.06 0.93
C TYR A 62 -8.37 -10.41 0.93
N ASN A 63 -8.78 -9.70 -0.11
CA ASN A 63 -10.16 -9.17 -0.23
C ASN A 63 -11.22 -10.25 -0.46
N GLU A 64 -10.83 -11.42 -0.96
CA GLU A 64 -11.69 -12.58 -1.22
C GLU A 64 -11.77 -13.51 0.00
N ARG A 65 -10.78 -13.42 0.89
CA ARG A 65 -10.73 -14.13 2.17
C ARG A 65 -11.92 -13.77 3.07
N ARG A 66 -12.52 -14.78 3.71
CA ARG A 66 -13.77 -14.72 4.49
C ARG A 66 -13.73 -15.60 5.75
N GLU A 67 -12.54 -15.90 6.24
CA GLU A 67 -12.33 -16.69 7.45
C GLU A 67 -13.01 -16.04 8.64
N LYS A 68 -13.57 -16.88 9.50
CA LYS A 68 -14.10 -16.51 10.80
C LYS A 68 -12.96 -16.07 11.71
N LEU A 69 -13.20 -15.09 12.58
CA LEU A 69 -12.15 -14.54 13.45
C LEU A 69 -12.00 -15.31 14.75
N GLU A 70 -13.04 -16.03 15.15
CA GLU A 70 -13.10 -16.79 16.40
C GLU A 70 -11.95 -17.80 16.50
N PRO A 71 -11.67 -18.64 15.48
CA PRO A 71 -10.53 -19.58 15.56
C PRO A 71 -9.17 -18.87 15.55
N LEU A 72 -9.07 -17.73 14.88
CA LEU A 72 -7.81 -16.97 14.79
C LEU A 72 -7.47 -16.30 16.12
N MET A 73 -8.48 -15.89 16.90
CA MET A 73 -8.33 -15.29 18.22
C MET A 73 -7.69 -16.26 19.23
N GLU A 74 -8.00 -17.55 19.15
CA GLU A 74 -7.38 -18.56 20.04
C GLU A 74 -5.87 -18.65 19.85
N ILE A 75 -5.40 -18.38 18.63
CA ILE A 75 -3.98 -18.47 18.25
C ILE A 75 -3.26 -17.13 18.42
N LEU A 76 -3.87 -16.04 17.94
CA LEU A 76 -3.29 -14.69 18.01
C LEU A 76 -3.37 -14.09 19.42
N GLY A 77 -4.27 -14.60 20.26
CA GLY A 77 -4.81 -13.85 21.38
C GLY A 77 -5.71 -12.71 20.89
N GLY A 78 -6.07 -11.80 21.79
CA GLY A 78 -7.01 -10.72 21.48
C GLY A 78 -8.36 -10.89 22.16
N GLN A 79 -9.24 -9.93 21.91
CA GLN A 79 -10.65 -10.05 22.26
C GLN A 79 -11.50 -9.65 21.06
N LEU A 80 -12.44 -10.51 20.68
CA LEU A 80 -13.37 -10.17 19.60
C LEU A 80 -14.34 -9.07 20.06
N ASN A 81 -14.37 -7.98 19.31
CA ASN A 81 -15.34 -6.91 19.46
C ASN A 81 -16.06 -6.71 18.13
N LYS A 82 -17.28 -7.26 18.02
CA LYS A 82 -18.09 -7.27 16.80
C LYS A 82 -17.32 -7.93 15.64
N LYS A 83 -16.83 -7.13 14.69
CA LYS A 83 -16.12 -7.57 13.47
C LYS A 83 -14.62 -7.22 13.49
N ALA A 84 -14.09 -6.89 14.66
CA ALA A 84 -12.71 -6.51 14.84
C ALA A 84 -12.08 -7.27 16.02
N LEU A 85 -10.79 -7.54 15.91
CA LEU A 85 -9.97 -8.10 16.98
C LEU A 85 -9.32 -6.95 17.74
N HIS A 86 -9.63 -6.84 19.02
CA HIS A 86 -9.02 -5.86 19.91
C HIS A 86 -7.63 -6.34 20.34
N THR A 87 -6.62 -5.47 20.22
CA THR A 87 -5.20 -5.83 20.35
C THR A 87 -4.62 -5.58 21.74
N ILE A 88 -5.37 -4.98 22.67
CA ILE A 88 -4.91 -4.75 24.05
C ILE A 88 -4.36 -6.03 24.71
N PRO A 89 -5.08 -7.17 24.67
CA PRO A 89 -4.63 -8.37 25.35
C PRO A 89 -3.58 -9.17 24.56
N PHE A 90 -3.02 -8.62 23.47
CA PHE A 90 -1.89 -9.25 22.78
C PHE A 90 -0.68 -9.36 23.69
N THR A 91 0.05 -10.46 23.54
CA THR A 91 1.38 -10.62 24.13
C THR A 91 2.35 -9.59 23.53
N PRO A 92 3.49 -9.31 24.19
CA PRO A 92 4.51 -8.42 23.63
C PRO A 92 4.99 -8.84 22.22
N GLU A 93 5.14 -10.13 21.97
CA GLU A 93 5.55 -10.67 20.66
C GLU A 93 4.49 -10.38 19.61
N MET A 94 3.23 -10.69 19.90
CA MET A 94 2.13 -10.46 18.95
C MET A 94 1.92 -8.96 18.70
N ARG A 95 2.08 -8.12 19.72
CA ARG A 95 2.03 -6.67 19.57
C ARG A 95 3.15 -6.15 18.68
N THR A 96 4.35 -6.69 18.83
CA THR A 96 5.50 -6.37 17.97
C THR A 96 5.21 -6.74 16.51
N LEU A 97 4.69 -7.94 16.28
CA LEU A 97 4.32 -8.40 14.93
C LEU A 97 3.20 -7.54 14.32
N ALA A 98 2.18 -7.21 15.10
CA ALA A 98 1.11 -6.31 14.68
C ALA A 98 1.65 -4.92 14.31
N TYR A 99 2.63 -4.37 15.05
CA TYR A 99 3.28 -3.12 14.68
C TYR A 99 4.05 -3.22 13.37
N ILE A 100 4.87 -4.26 13.20
CA ILE A 100 5.61 -4.50 11.96
C ILE A 100 4.63 -4.55 10.78
N MET A 101 3.55 -5.32 10.91
CA MET A 101 2.50 -5.43 9.91
C MET A 101 1.87 -4.07 9.62
N ILE A 102 1.40 -3.35 10.64
CA ILE A 102 0.63 -2.12 10.47
C ILE A 102 1.48 -1.00 9.87
N PHE A 103 2.76 -0.90 10.17
CA PHE A 103 3.59 0.17 9.62
C PHE A 103 4.17 -0.17 8.25
N ASN A 104 4.50 -1.43 7.99
CA ASN A 104 5.29 -1.80 6.82
C ASN A 104 4.54 -2.62 5.77
N LEU A 105 3.49 -3.36 6.15
CA LEU A 105 2.86 -4.37 5.29
C LEU A 105 1.40 -4.06 4.99
N TYR A 106 0.63 -3.59 5.98
CA TYR A 106 -0.78 -3.25 5.85
C TYR A 106 -1.16 -1.98 6.63
N PRO A 107 -0.77 -0.78 6.14
CA PRO A 107 -1.00 0.52 6.77
C PRO A 107 -2.42 0.76 7.34
N ILE A 108 -2.48 1.14 8.63
CA ILE A 108 -3.68 1.68 9.31
C ILE A 108 -3.36 2.81 10.28
N LYS A 109 -4.41 3.58 10.62
CA LYS A 109 -4.33 4.67 11.60
C LYS A 109 -4.66 4.25 13.04
N ASN A 110 -5.42 3.18 13.23
CA ASN A 110 -5.90 2.75 14.55
C ASN A 110 -5.32 1.37 14.91
N LEU A 111 -4.46 1.34 15.91
CA LEU A 111 -3.74 0.15 16.37
C LEU A 111 -4.57 -0.74 17.31
N MET A 112 -5.64 -0.21 17.88
CA MET A 112 -6.42 -0.88 18.93
C MET A 112 -7.35 -1.95 18.37
N ASN A 113 -7.78 -1.81 17.11
CA ASN A 113 -8.76 -2.68 16.49
C ASN A 113 -8.31 -3.13 15.10
N LEU A 114 -8.08 -4.43 14.94
CA LEU A 114 -7.80 -5.05 13.65
C LEU A 114 -9.09 -5.55 13.02
N LEU A 115 -9.41 -5.04 11.83
CA LEU A 115 -10.52 -5.55 11.03
C LEU A 115 -10.19 -6.94 10.48
N ALA A 116 -11.23 -7.73 10.15
CA ALA A 116 -11.10 -9.13 9.73
C ALA A 116 -9.94 -9.45 8.79
N LEU A 117 -9.82 -8.75 7.65
CA LEU A 117 -8.76 -9.02 6.67
C LEU A 117 -7.34 -8.79 7.21
N ARG A 118 -7.18 -7.91 8.18
CA ARG A 118 -5.89 -7.64 8.84
C ARG A 118 -5.60 -8.65 9.92
N THR A 119 -6.63 -9.15 10.61
CA THR A 119 -6.50 -10.28 11.52
C THR A 119 -6.05 -11.52 10.75
N ILE A 120 -6.64 -11.79 9.59
CA ILE A 120 -6.24 -12.91 8.73
C ILE A 120 -4.79 -12.71 8.24
N PHE A 121 -4.44 -11.50 7.79
CA PHE A 121 -3.06 -11.20 7.40
C PHE A 121 -2.05 -11.39 8.55
N LEU A 122 -2.38 -10.92 9.76
CA LEU A 122 -1.52 -11.11 10.94
C LEU A 122 -1.38 -12.59 11.29
N TYR A 123 -2.46 -13.37 11.17
CA TYR A 123 -2.46 -14.81 11.37
C TYR A 123 -1.52 -15.51 10.39
N ASP A 124 -1.63 -15.23 9.09
CA ASP A 124 -0.76 -15.82 8.08
C ASP A 124 0.71 -15.45 8.33
N LEU A 125 0.97 -14.19 8.71
CA LEU A 125 2.31 -13.71 9.05
C LEU A 125 2.88 -14.45 10.27
N PHE A 126 2.05 -14.68 11.30
CA PHE A 126 2.43 -15.38 12.52
C PHE A 126 2.65 -16.89 12.30
N THR A 127 1.84 -17.49 11.44
CA THR A 127 1.89 -18.94 11.14
C THR A 127 2.80 -19.28 9.96
N HIS A 128 3.55 -18.31 9.45
CA HIS A 128 4.48 -18.47 8.33
C HIS A 128 3.83 -19.00 7.05
N MET A 129 2.55 -18.66 6.83
CA MET A 129 1.88 -18.95 5.57
C MET A 129 2.49 -18.11 4.44
N GLU A 130 2.46 -18.64 3.22
CA GLU A 130 2.94 -17.90 2.04
C GLU A 130 2.03 -16.68 1.78
N ILE A 131 2.65 -15.50 1.70
CA ILE A 131 1.98 -14.23 1.41
C ILE A 131 2.55 -13.65 0.12
N ASP A 132 1.71 -13.47 -0.90
CA ASP A 132 2.08 -12.69 -2.09
C ASP A 132 2.07 -11.19 -1.76
N PHE A 133 3.20 -10.70 -1.23
CA PHE A 133 3.38 -9.29 -0.88
C PHE A 133 3.22 -8.36 -2.08
N CYS A 134 3.61 -8.79 -3.28
CA CYS A 134 3.55 -7.95 -4.48
C CYS A 134 2.10 -7.71 -4.88
N SER A 135 1.29 -8.77 -4.95
CA SER A 135 -0.15 -8.65 -5.18
C SER A 135 -0.84 -7.89 -4.04
N HIS A 136 -0.40 -8.06 -2.79
CA HIS A 136 -0.94 -7.33 -1.64
C HIS A 136 -0.71 -5.81 -1.74
N ILE A 137 0.53 -5.39 -2.01
CA ILE A 137 0.89 -3.98 -2.17
C ILE A 137 0.15 -3.36 -3.35
N TYR A 138 0.11 -4.08 -4.48
CA TYR A 138 -0.63 -3.64 -5.67
C TYR A 138 -2.11 -3.42 -5.36
N HIS A 139 -2.75 -4.37 -4.67
CA HIS A 139 -4.14 -4.24 -4.24
C HIS A 139 -4.37 -3.02 -3.32
N ILE A 140 -3.44 -2.74 -2.42
CA ILE A 140 -3.52 -1.55 -1.55
C ILE A 140 -3.41 -0.26 -2.38
N PHE A 141 -2.53 -0.20 -3.39
CA PHE A 141 -2.48 0.93 -4.31
C PHE A 141 -3.81 1.15 -5.03
N ILE A 142 -4.39 0.09 -5.63
CA ILE A 142 -5.71 0.15 -6.27
C ILE A 142 -6.75 0.72 -5.32
N LYS A 143 -6.82 0.22 -4.08
CA LYS A 143 -7.75 0.70 -3.06
C LYS A 143 -7.57 2.18 -2.74
N CYS A 144 -6.33 2.64 -2.64
CA CYS A 144 -6.03 4.04 -2.35
C CYS A 144 -6.42 4.97 -3.51
N ILE A 145 -6.15 4.53 -4.75
CA ILE A 145 -6.45 5.28 -5.96
C ILE A 145 -7.96 5.35 -6.20
N THR A 146 -8.66 4.22 -6.14
CA THR A 146 -10.10 4.12 -6.46
C THR A 146 -11.00 4.79 -5.42
N LYS A 147 -10.65 4.73 -4.12
CA LYS A 147 -11.51 5.28 -3.06
C LYS A 147 -11.39 6.80 -2.88
N ARG A 148 -10.47 7.49 -3.60
CA ARG A 148 -10.21 8.95 -3.57
C ARG A 148 -10.67 9.65 -2.28
N ASN A 149 -10.20 9.18 -1.12
CA ASN A 149 -10.59 9.76 0.16
C ASN A 149 -9.69 10.97 0.45
N SER A 150 -10.27 12.12 0.78
CA SER A 150 -9.56 13.40 1.06
C SER A 150 -8.54 13.33 2.19
N ARG A 151 -8.52 12.25 2.98
CA ARG A 151 -7.51 11.95 4.00
C ARG A 151 -6.55 10.85 3.52
N LEU A 152 -5.93 11.07 2.36
CA LEU A 152 -5.00 10.16 1.70
C LEU A 152 -4.02 9.54 2.70
N THR A 153 -4.25 8.29 3.08
CA THR A 153 -3.13 7.45 3.52
C THR A 153 -2.27 7.24 2.30
N LEU A 154 -0.99 7.63 2.36
CA LEU A 154 0.00 7.40 1.32
C LEU A 154 0.73 6.09 1.67
N PRO A 155 0.20 4.92 1.26
CA PRO A 155 0.80 3.66 1.63
C PRO A 155 2.17 3.50 0.96
N PHE A 156 3.09 2.86 1.67
CA PHE A 156 4.41 2.46 1.16
C PHE A 156 5.20 3.59 0.47
N PRO A 157 5.46 4.72 1.16
CA PRO A 157 6.17 5.85 0.57
C PRO A 157 7.53 5.45 -0.04
N SER A 158 8.26 4.55 0.61
CA SER A 158 9.54 4.04 0.12
C SER A 158 9.40 3.24 -1.17
N ILE A 159 8.36 2.42 -1.32
CA ILE A 159 8.10 1.64 -2.54
C ILE A 159 7.74 2.58 -3.70
N VAL A 160 6.85 3.55 -3.44
CA VAL A 160 6.49 4.57 -4.43
C VAL A 160 7.74 5.34 -4.88
N MET A 161 8.59 5.76 -3.95
CA MET A 161 9.82 6.47 -4.29
C MET A 161 10.78 5.59 -5.11
N SER A 162 10.96 4.33 -4.75
CA SER A 162 11.79 3.38 -5.52
C SER A 162 11.26 3.17 -6.93
N LEU A 163 9.94 3.05 -7.12
CA LEU A 163 9.31 2.96 -8.44
C LEU A 163 9.60 4.21 -9.29
N ILE A 164 9.50 5.40 -8.69
CA ILE A 164 9.77 6.69 -9.37
C ILE A 164 11.24 6.82 -9.77
N LEU A 165 12.16 6.44 -8.87
CA LEU A 165 13.60 6.46 -9.13
C LEU A 165 13.97 5.49 -10.27
N ARG A 166 13.39 4.29 -10.29
CA ARG A 166 13.59 3.32 -11.38
C ARG A 166 13.03 3.81 -12.71
N ALA A 167 11.92 4.55 -12.69
CA ALA A 167 11.36 5.21 -13.88
C ALA A 167 12.22 6.38 -14.40
N ARG A 168 13.36 6.70 -13.74
CA ARG A 168 14.30 7.77 -14.10
C ARG A 168 13.63 9.15 -14.23
N VAL A 169 12.58 9.39 -13.43
CA VAL A 169 11.98 10.72 -13.32
C VAL A 169 12.97 11.62 -12.59
N LYS A 170 13.31 12.79 -13.18
CA LYS A 170 14.25 13.72 -12.56
C LYS A 170 13.75 14.14 -11.17
N ASN A 171 14.61 14.06 -10.17
CA ASN A 171 14.33 14.51 -8.80
C ASN A 171 13.99 16.01 -8.83
N PRO A 172 12.92 16.49 -8.16
CA PRO A 172 12.43 17.84 -8.41
C PRO A 172 13.34 18.91 -7.80
N SER A 173 13.54 19.98 -8.58
CA SER A 173 14.09 21.26 -8.12
C SER A 173 13.01 22.23 -7.60
N GLY A 174 11.71 21.84 -7.59
CA GLY A 174 10.58 22.71 -7.20
C GLY A 174 9.49 22.00 -6.37
N LEU A 175 8.73 22.79 -5.60
CA LEU A 175 7.82 22.35 -4.51
C LEU A 175 6.33 22.23 -4.89
N GLN A 176 5.94 22.40 -6.15
CA GLN A 176 4.52 22.33 -6.54
C GLN A 176 4.10 20.90 -6.91
N VAL A 177 2.87 20.51 -6.59
CA VAL A 177 2.22 19.27 -7.08
C VAL A 177 1.54 19.59 -8.40
N MET A 178 1.88 18.90 -9.48
CA MET A 178 1.15 19.04 -10.75
C MET A 178 -0.08 18.14 -10.74
N GLN A 179 -1.24 18.65 -11.09
CA GLN A 179 -2.42 17.82 -11.31
C GLN A 179 -2.50 17.43 -12.79
N ARG A 180 -2.95 16.21 -13.07
CA ARG A 180 -3.32 15.81 -14.43
C ARG A 180 -4.48 16.71 -14.87
N GLU A 181 -4.31 17.43 -15.96
CA GLU A 181 -5.43 18.13 -16.58
C GLU A 181 -6.40 17.09 -17.14
N ASP A 182 -7.68 17.19 -16.77
CA ASP A 182 -8.73 16.41 -17.40
C ASP A 182 -8.81 16.89 -18.85
N SER A 183 -8.18 16.17 -19.78
CA SER A 183 -8.26 16.46 -21.20
C SER A 183 -9.72 16.40 -21.62
N LYS A 184 -10.37 17.57 -21.73
CA LYS A 184 -11.58 17.76 -22.52
C LYS A 184 -11.22 17.38 -23.94
N TRP A 185 -11.51 16.14 -24.32
CA TRP A 185 -11.67 15.76 -25.70
C TRP A 185 -12.87 16.54 -26.24
N THR A 186 -12.63 17.73 -26.79
CA THR A 186 -13.52 18.26 -27.81
C THR A 186 -13.35 17.38 -29.03
N SER A 187 -14.27 16.44 -29.21
CA SER A 187 -14.52 15.84 -30.51
C SER A 187 -14.90 16.96 -31.46
N SER A 188 -13.97 17.36 -32.33
CA SER A 188 -14.27 18.13 -33.53
C SER A 188 -14.20 17.17 -34.70
N ALA A 189 -15.38 16.68 -35.10
CA ALA A 189 -15.67 16.26 -36.45
C ALA A 189 -16.73 17.23 -36.99
#